data_AF-A0A7J5C147-F1
#
_entry.id   AF-A0A7J5C147-F1
#
_cell.length_a   1.000
_cell.length_b   1.000
_cell.length_c   1.000
_cell.angle_alpha   90.00
_cell.angle_beta   90.00
_cell.angle_gamma   90.00
#
_symmetry.space_group_name_H-M   'P 1'
#
loop_
_entity.id
_entity.type
_entity.pdbx_description
1 polymer ?
#
loop_
_entity_poly.entity_id
_entity_poly.type
_entity_poly.pdbx_seq_one_letter_code
_entity_poly.pdbx_strand_id
1 'polypeptide(L)'
;MSDALHVRPAGPDDLDAIVALDERAFPAQPWSRDMFLAELESEHTRYLVVVDDEGALLGAAGVMSPRGVGEADVQTIAIDESVRRRGLGRRLLVELATWAGSRGANALFLEVRENADAAQALYRSLGFEEIGRRPNYYPREGLAAIVMRADVDGVSRHVAPEHSGRRAPVVLGIETSCDETGVGIVRGRTLLANAVASSMDEHVIFGGVVPEVAARAHVEAIVPTLRAALDEAGLTLDELDAIAVTSGPGLAGALMVGVGAAKGLAAATGLPLYGVNHLVGHVAADLIGREGDGEEAVALLVSGGHTSLIHVRDLVDDVEMLGETIDDAAGEAFDKVARILGLPYPGGPEIDRAAADGDRDAIRFPRGLTAPKDQARHRYDFSFSGLKTAVARHVEALEDAGVEVPVADVAASFREAVADVLTRKAVDACTERGVGILVLGGGVAANARVRELAAERAAAAGIELRVPPLRLCTDNGAMIAQLGVLLVEHGREPSPFDFGADSTLPMTRPQAVGVTESGHAEAGERARL
;
A
#
# COMPACT_ATOMS: atom_id res chain seq x y z
N MET A 1 -22.72 5.92 10.11
CA MET A 1 -23.22 4.55 9.91
C MET A 1 -22.51 4.07 8.66
N SER A 2 -21.84 2.92 8.73
CA SER A 2 -21.03 2.40 7.63
C SER A 2 -21.97 1.91 6.53
N ASP A 3 -21.87 2.45 5.31
CA ASP A 3 -22.50 1.85 4.11
C ASP A 3 -21.62 0.69 3.64
N ALA A 4 -21.61 -0.41 4.41
CA ALA A 4 -20.92 -1.62 3.97
C ALA A 4 -21.68 -2.20 2.76
N LEU A 5 -20.95 -2.54 1.70
CA LEU A 5 -21.50 -3.13 0.49
C LEU A 5 -21.06 -4.59 0.39
N HIS A 6 -22.02 -5.47 0.17
CA HIS A 6 -21.83 -6.91 0.11
C HIS A 6 -22.09 -7.41 -1.30
N VAL A 7 -21.21 -8.25 -1.82
CA VAL A 7 -21.46 -9.00 -3.05
C VAL A 7 -22.00 -10.38 -2.67
N ARG A 8 -23.05 -10.82 -3.36
CA ARG A 8 -23.59 -12.18 -3.19
C ARG A 8 -24.21 -12.68 -4.48
N PRO A 9 -24.45 -14.00 -4.58
CA PRO A 9 -25.24 -14.57 -5.67
C PRO A 9 -26.66 -14.00 -5.69
N ALA A 10 -27.15 -13.74 -6.91
CA ALA A 10 -28.54 -13.37 -7.14
C ALA A 10 -29.46 -14.60 -7.08
N GLY A 11 -30.67 -14.41 -6.56
CA GLY A 11 -31.75 -15.39 -6.61
C GLY A 11 -33.02 -14.82 -7.27
N PRO A 12 -34.08 -15.63 -7.41
CA PRO A 12 -35.36 -15.18 -7.98
C PRO A 12 -35.99 -13.99 -7.25
N ASP A 13 -35.75 -13.86 -5.94
CA ASP A 13 -36.25 -12.75 -5.13
C ASP A 13 -35.59 -11.39 -5.47
N ASP A 14 -34.42 -11.41 -6.13
CA ASP A 14 -33.72 -10.20 -6.58
C ASP A 14 -34.22 -9.69 -7.94
N LEU A 15 -35.06 -10.46 -8.65
CA LEU A 15 -35.44 -10.22 -10.04
C LEU A 15 -35.98 -8.80 -10.27
N ASP A 16 -36.94 -8.38 -9.46
CA ASP A 16 -37.60 -7.07 -9.66
C ASP A 16 -36.61 -5.91 -9.42
N ALA A 17 -35.65 -6.08 -8.50
CA ALA A 17 -34.62 -5.09 -8.21
C ALA A 17 -33.54 -5.04 -9.31
N ILE A 18 -33.15 -6.19 -9.87
CA ILE A 18 -32.24 -6.27 -11.03
C ILE A 18 -32.87 -5.61 -12.25
N VAL A 19 -34.14 -5.89 -12.55
CA VAL A 19 -34.88 -5.26 -13.65
C VAL A 19 -34.91 -3.74 -13.47
N ALA A 20 -35.25 -3.27 -12.26
CA ALA A 20 -35.29 -1.84 -11.99
C ALA A 20 -33.92 -1.16 -12.13
N LEU A 21 -32.83 -1.85 -11.76
CA LEU A 21 -31.46 -1.35 -11.95
C LEU A 21 -31.10 -1.27 -13.44
N ASP A 22 -31.39 -2.33 -14.20
CA ASP A 22 -31.10 -2.41 -15.65
C ASP A 22 -31.86 -1.34 -16.44
N GLU A 23 -33.14 -1.10 -16.12
CA GLU A 23 -33.95 -0.03 -16.70
C GLU A 23 -33.35 1.37 -16.48
N ARG A 24 -32.76 1.62 -15.30
CA ARG A 24 -32.06 2.89 -15.02
C ARG A 24 -30.72 2.97 -15.72
N ALA A 25 -29.97 1.87 -15.76
CA ALA A 25 -28.63 1.82 -16.35
C ALA A 25 -28.66 1.89 -17.89
N PHE A 26 -29.68 1.28 -18.51
CA PHE A 26 -29.77 1.11 -19.96
C PHE A 26 -31.16 1.50 -20.52
N PRO A 27 -31.64 2.74 -20.29
CA PRO A 27 -33.02 3.13 -20.58
C PRO A 27 -33.41 3.02 -22.06
N ALA A 28 -32.44 3.07 -22.97
CA ALA A 28 -32.71 2.91 -24.40
C ALA A 28 -33.13 1.48 -24.76
N GLN A 29 -32.56 0.46 -24.12
CA GLN A 29 -32.75 -0.95 -24.45
C GLN A 29 -32.49 -1.85 -23.23
N PRO A 30 -33.33 -1.76 -22.19
CA PRO A 30 -33.20 -2.63 -21.03
C PRO A 30 -33.63 -4.06 -21.38
N TRP A 31 -33.10 -5.03 -20.65
CA TRP A 31 -33.54 -6.40 -20.72
C TRP A 31 -34.94 -6.55 -20.12
N SER A 32 -35.73 -7.45 -20.70
CA SER A 32 -37.07 -7.71 -20.17
C SER A 32 -36.99 -8.56 -18.90
N ARG A 33 -38.01 -8.44 -18.03
CA ARG A 33 -38.16 -9.28 -16.84
C ARG A 33 -38.06 -10.79 -17.16
N ASP A 34 -38.67 -11.23 -18.26
CA ASP A 34 -38.65 -12.65 -18.66
C ASP A 34 -37.24 -13.11 -19.07
N MET A 35 -36.42 -12.23 -19.66
CA MET A 35 -35.03 -12.53 -19.96
C MET A 35 -34.20 -12.72 -18.70
N PHE A 36 -34.32 -11.80 -17.72
CA PHE A 36 -33.63 -11.95 -16.44
C PHE A 36 -34.10 -13.18 -15.67
N LEU A 37 -35.40 -13.49 -15.68
CA LEU A 37 -35.92 -14.69 -15.04
C LEU A 37 -35.30 -15.95 -15.66
N ALA A 38 -35.25 -16.03 -17.00
CA ALA A 38 -34.64 -17.16 -17.70
C ALA A 38 -33.15 -17.32 -17.35
N GLU A 39 -32.41 -16.21 -17.22
CA GLU A 39 -31.02 -16.21 -16.80
C GLU A 39 -30.84 -16.64 -15.34
N LEU A 40 -31.69 -16.20 -14.42
CA LEU A 40 -31.60 -16.56 -13.00
C LEU A 40 -31.97 -18.03 -12.74
N GLU A 41 -32.84 -18.61 -13.57
CA GLU A 41 -33.26 -20.01 -13.48
C GLU A 41 -32.34 -20.99 -14.23
N SER A 42 -31.46 -20.49 -15.11
CA SER A 42 -30.62 -21.34 -15.95
C SER A 42 -29.39 -21.90 -15.19
N GLU A 43 -29.10 -23.20 -15.38
CA GLU A 43 -27.91 -23.85 -14.82
C GLU A 43 -26.59 -23.48 -15.56
N HIS A 44 -26.70 -22.74 -16.65
CA HIS A 44 -25.58 -22.28 -17.47
C HIS A 44 -25.13 -20.87 -17.12
N THR A 45 -25.84 -20.19 -16.24
CA THR A 45 -25.68 -18.76 -15.98
C THR A 45 -25.45 -18.51 -14.50
N ARG A 46 -24.74 -17.43 -14.18
CA ARG A 46 -24.53 -16.96 -12.81
C ARG A 46 -24.68 -15.47 -12.78
N TYR A 47 -25.51 -15.00 -11.86
CA TYR A 47 -25.65 -13.59 -11.54
C TYR A 47 -25.18 -13.30 -10.13
N LEU A 48 -24.55 -12.15 -9.98
CA LEU A 48 -24.10 -11.58 -8.71
C LEU A 48 -24.74 -10.21 -8.52
N VAL A 49 -25.02 -9.86 -7.27
CA VAL A 49 -25.60 -8.57 -6.89
C VAL A 49 -24.76 -7.89 -5.81
N VAL A 50 -24.73 -6.57 -5.83
CA VAL A 50 -24.19 -5.73 -4.77
C VAL A 50 -25.36 -5.20 -3.95
N VAL A 51 -25.34 -5.42 -2.64
CA VAL A 51 -26.37 -4.93 -1.71
C VAL A 51 -25.74 -4.15 -0.56
N ASP A 52 -26.43 -3.13 -0.04
CA ASP A 52 -26.05 -2.47 1.20
C ASP A 52 -26.59 -3.19 2.44
N ASP A 53 -26.26 -2.69 3.63
CA ASP A 53 -26.72 -3.24 4.92
C ASP A 53 -28.25 -3.13 5.11
N GLU A 54 -28.92 -2.23 4.39
CA GLU A 54 -30.39 -2.08 4.39
C GLU A 54 -31.07 -3.02 3.37
N GLY A 55 -30.27 -3.75 2.57
CA GLY A 55 -30.73 -4.69 1.56
C GLY A 55 -31.06 -4.05 0.20
N ALA A 56 -30.71 -2.78 -0.02
CA ALA A 56 -30.91 -2.14 -1.32
C ALA A 56 -29.89 -2.68 -2.34
N LEU A 57 -30.39 -3.08 -3.51
CA LEU A 57 -29.56 -3.59 -4.60
C LEU A 57 -29.00 -2.44 -5.43
N LEU A 58 -27.67 -2.31 -5.43
CA LEU A 58 -26.93 -1.21 -6.04
C LEU A 58 -26.01 -1.64 -7.19
N GLY A 59 -25.96 -2.94 -7.48
CA GLY A 59 -25.21 -3.47 -8.61
C GLY A 59 -25.65 -4.88 -8.99
N ALA A 60 -25.52 -5.24 -10.26
CA ALA A 60 -25.76 -6.59 -10.76
C ALA A 60 -24.85 -6.88 -11.96
N ALA A 61 -24.38 -8.12 -12.06
CA ALA A 61 -23.70 -8.61 -13.26
C ALA A 61 -23.98 -10.10 -13.49
N GLY A 62 -23.97 -10.51 -14.75
CA GLY A 62 -24.24 -11.89 -15.16
C GLY A 62 -23.22 -12.45 -16.15
N VAL A 63 -22.96 -13.75 -16.06
CA VAL A 63 -22.16 -14.50 -17.04
C VAL A 63 -22.88 -15.79 -17.45
N MET A 64 -22.85 -16.11 -18.74
CA MET A 64 -23.29 -17.38 -19.30
C MET A 64 -22.06 -18.24 -19.61
N SER A 65 -21.99 -19.43 -19.02
CA SER A 65 -20.91 -20.42 -19.21
C SER A 65 -21.47 -21.85 -19.29
N PRO A 66 -21.87 -22.30 -20.49
CA PRO A 66 -22.26 -23.69 -20.71
C PRO A 66 -21.06 -24.63 -20.55
N ARG A 67 -21.25 -25.79 -19.90
CA ARG A 67 -20.15 -26.74 -19.65
C ARG A 67 -19.63 -27.34 -20.97
N GLY A 68 -18.31 -27.42 -21.09
CA GLY A 68 -17.64 -28.09 -22.22
C GLY A 68 -17.51 -27.25 -23.50
N VAL A 69 -17.96 -25.99 -23.50
CA VAL A 69 -17.79 -25.07 -24.64
C VAL A 69 -16.41 -24.39 -24.61
N GLY A 70 -15.83 -24.18 -23.42
CA GLY A 70 -14.55 -23.50 -23.26
C GLY A 70 -14.65 -21.96 -23.29
N GLU A 71 -15.82 -21.41 -23.56
CA GLU A 71 -16.06 -19.96 -23.65
C GLU A 71 -17.19 -19.54 -22.71
N ALA A 72 -17.15 -18.30 -22.25
CA ALA A 72 -18.18 -17.68 -21.42
C ALA A 72 -18.47 -16.24 -21.88
N ASP A 73 -19.73 -15.84 -21.82
CA ASP A 73 -20.21 -14.53 -22.27
C ASP A 73 -20.76 -13.72 -21.09
N VAL A 74 -20.17 -12.55 -20.83
CA VAL A 74 -20.71 -11.58 -19.87
C VAL A 74 -21.99 -10.99 -20.46
N GLN A 75 -23.12 -11.16 -19.77
CA GLN A 75 -24.44 -10.80 -20.28
C GLN A 75 -24.75 -9.32 -20.02
N THR A 76 -24.77 -8.95 -18.75
CA THR A 76 -25.09 -7.59 -18.30
C THR A 76 -24.17 -7.23 -17.13
N ILE A 77 -23.86 -5.94 -17.00
CA ILE A 77 -23.20 -5.38 -15.83
C ILE A 77 -23.68 -3.95 -15.60
N ALA A 78 -24.35 -3.74 -14.48
CA ALA A 78 -24.89 -2.45 -14.08
C ALA A 78 -24.46 -2.14 -12.64
N ILE A 79 -23.96 -0.93 -12.42
CA ILE A 79 -23.65 -0.39 -11.09
C ILE A 79 -24.39 0.95 -10.96
N ASP A 80 -25.13 1.09 -9.88
CA ASP A 80 -25.88 2.31 -9.54
C ASP A 80 -24.91 3.50 -9.40
N GLU A 81 -25.33 4.67 -9.89
CA GLU A 81 -24.47 5.85 -9.98
C GLU A 81 -23.93 6.30 -8.63
N SER A 82 -24.68 6.08 -7.57
CA SER A 82 -24.32 6.45 -6.19
C SER A 82 -23.09 5.70 -5.66
N VAL A 83 -22.77 4.51 -6.20
CA VAL A 83 -21.67 3.65 -5.72
C VAL A 83 -20.63 3.31 -6.79
N ARG A 84 -20.66 3.98 -7.95
CA ARG A 84 -19.63 3.84 -8.98
C ARG A 84 -18.26 4.30 -8.47
N ARG A 85 -17.19 3.85 -9.15
CA ARG A 85 -15.78 4.17 -8.83
C ARG A 85 -15.28 3.63 -7.48
N ARG A 86 -16.00 2.68 -6.87
CA ARG A 86 -15.57 1.93 -5.67
C ARG A 86 -15.02 0.53 -5.97
N GLY A 87 -14.59 0.28 -7.21
CA GLY A 87 -14.06 -1.04 -7.62
C GLY A 87 -15.10 -2.17 -7.80
N LEU A 88 -16.39 -1.93 -7.55
CA LEU A 88 -17.44 -2.97 -7.59
C LEU A 88 -17.56 -3.69 -8.94
N GLY A 89 -17.47 -2.97 -10.06
CA GLY A 89 -17.51 -3.58 -11.39
C GLY A 89 -16.35 -4.55 -11.64
N ARG A 90 -15.16 -4.23 -11.13
CA ARG A 90 -14.00 -5.13 -11.15
C ARG A 90 -14.32 -6.39 -10.35
N ARG A 91 -14.75 -6.24 -9.09
CA ARG A 91 -15.08 -7.36 -8.19
C ARG A 91 -16.08 -8.33 -8.83
N LEU A 92 -17.19 -7.83 -9.38
CA LEU A 92 -18.20 -8.66 -10.03
C LEU A 92 -17.64 -9.45 -11.23
N LEU A 93 -16.89 -8.79 -12.13
CA LEU A 93 -16.34 -9.46 -13.32
C LEU A 93 -15.35 -10.55 -12.96
N VAL A 94 -14.53 -10.30 -11.95
CA VAL A 94 -13.51 -11.22 -11.47
C VAL A 94 -14.14 -12.46 -10.82
N GLU A 95 -15.17 -12.29 -10.00
CA GLU A 95 -15.89 -13.40 -9.39
C GLU A 95 -16.67 -14.22 -10.45
N LEU A 96 -17.28 -13.56 -11.42
CA LEU A 96 -17.94 -14.23 -12.56
C LEU A 96 -16.93 -14.99 -13.44
N ALA A 97 -15.75 -14.42 -13.68
CA ALA A 97 -14.66 -15.07 -14.39
C ALA A 97 -14.19 -16.34 -13.67
N THR A 98 -14.01 -16.25 -12.36
CA THR A 98 -13.63 -17.38 -11.50
C THR A 98 -14.67 -18.49 -11.57
N TRP A 99 -15.95 -18.14 -11.51
CA TRP A 99 -17.05 -19.10 -11.65
C TRP A 99 -17.06 -19.75 -13.04
N ALA A 100 -16.88 -18.98 -14.11
CA ALA A 100 -16.79 -19.50 -15.48
C ALA A 100 -15.58 -20.45 -15.65
N GLY A 101 -14.42 -20.11 -15.08
CA GLY A 101 -13.23 -20.96 -15.06
C GLY A 101 -13.48 -22.30 -14.37
N SER A 102 -14.18 -22.29 -13.23
CA SER A 102 -14.58 -23.52 -12.52
C SER A 102 -15.44 -24.47 -13.36
N ARG A 103 -16.06 -23.97 -14.44
CA ARG A 103 -16.88 -24.73 -15.39
C ARG A 103 -16.15 -25.12 -16.67
N GLY A 104 -14.85 -24.81 -16.74
CA GLY A 104 -13.96 -25.14 -17.85
C GLY A 104 -13.91 -24.10 -18.96
N ALA A 105 -14.40 -22.87 -18.72
CA ALA A 105 -14.17 -21.77 -19.66
C ALA A 105 -12.71 -21.30 -19.57
N ASN A 106 -12.08 -21.04 -20.71
CA ASN A 106 -10.74 -20.45 -20.82
C ASN A 106 -10.75 -19.05 -21.46
N ALA A 107 -11.88 -18.64 -22.03
CA ALA A 107 -12.06 -17.32 -22.63
C ALA A 107 -13.36 -16.68 -22.17
N LEU A 108 -13.30 -15.37 -21.91
CA LEU A 108 -14.45 -14.51 -21.65
C LEU A 108 -14.67 -13.57 -22.81
N PHE A 109 -15.93 -13.37 -23.17
CA PHE A 109 -16.36 -12.44 -24.20
C PHE A 109 -17.38 -11.46 -23.63
N LEU A 110 -17.39 -10.25 -24.18
CA LEU A 110 -18.40 -9.25 -23.89
C LEU A 110 -18.60 -8.29 -25.06
N GLU A 111 -19.77 -7.68 -25.10
CA GLU A 111 -20.09 -6.55 -25.97
C GLU A 111 -20.30 -5.28 -25.14
N VAL A 112 -19.60 -4.21 -25.52
CA VAL A 112 -19.70 -2.90 -24.86
C VAL A 112 -20.02 -1.80 -25.87
N ARG A 113 -20.84 -0.83 -25.47
CA ARG A 113 -21.12 0.36 -26.29
C ARG A 113 -19.83 1.09 -26.64
N GLU A 114 -19.72 1.53 -27.88
CA GLU A 114 -18.53 2.25 -28.37
C GLU A 114 -18.26 3.58 -27.63
N ASN A 115 -19.27 4.16 -26.98
CA ASN A 115 -19.16 5.40 -26.19
C ASN A 115 -19.06 5.16 -24.66
N ALA A 116 -19.00 3.91 -24.20
CA ALA A 116 -18.90 3.58 -22.77
C ALA A 116 -17.45 3.54 -22.29
N ASP A 117 -16.75 4.69 -22.36
CA ASP A 117 -15.31 4.80 -22.10
C ASP A 117 -14.88 4.24 -20.75
N ALA A 118 -15.67 4.48 -19.70
CA ALA A 118 -15.39 3.98 -18.34
C ALA A 118 -15.46 2.45 -18.25
N ALA A 119 -16.44 1.82 -18.92
CA ALA A 119 -16.57 0.37 -18.97
C ALA A 119 -15.43 -0.25 -19.79
N GLN A 120 -15.11 0.34 -20.96
CA GLN A 120 -13.99 -0.11 -21.77
C GLN A 120 -12.64 -0.01 -21.03
N ALA A 121 -12.42 1.06 -20.26
CA ALA A 121 -11.22 1.20 -19.44
C ALA A 121 -11.15 0.11 -18.35
N LEU A 122 -12.26 -0.17 -17.67
CA LEU A 122 -12.35 -1.27 -16.71
C LEU A 122 -12.00 -2.62 -17.37
N TYR A 123 -12.60 -2.94 -18.52
CA TYR A 123 -12.33 -4.21 -19.21
C TYR A 123 -10.87 -4.33 -19.64
N ARG A 124 -10.28 -3.29 -20.24
CA ARG A 124 -8.84 -3.29 -20.59
C ARG A 124 -7.96 -3.51 -19.37
N SER A 125 -8.30 -2.92 -18.23
CA SER A 125 -7.57 -3.10 -16.96
C SER A 125 -7.70 -4.49 -16.33
N LEU A 126 -8.55 -5.35 -16.89
CA LEU A 126 -8.71 -6.76 -16.53
C LEU A 126 -8.12 -7.70 -17.59
N GLY A 127 -7.47 -7.16 -18.62
CA GLY A 127 -6.87 -7.94 -19.70
C GLY A 127 -7.82 -8.25 -20.86
N PHE A 128 -8.96 -7.57 -20.98
CA PHE A 128 -9.79 -7.67 -22.18
C PHE A 128 -9.18 -6.86 -23.33
N GLU A 129 -9.10 -7.52 -24.49
CA GLU A 129 -8.64 -6.94 -25.74
C GLU A 129 -9.81 -6.78 -26.71
N GLU A 130 -9.81 -5.71 -27.51
CA GLU A 130 -10.77 -5.54 -28.59
C GLU A 130 -10.46 -6.51 -29.74
N ILE A 131 -11.43 -7.39 -30.06
CA ILE A 131 -11.29 -8.38 -31.13
C ILE A 131 -12.20 -8.10 -32.33
N GLY A 132 -13.09 -7.12 -32.22
CA GLY A 132 -13.95 -6.74 -33.33
C GLY A 132 -14.96 -5.66 -32.97
N ARG A 133 -15.69 -5.23 -33.99
CA ARG A 133 -16.74 -4.21 -33.86
C ARG A 133 -17.97 -4.63 -34.65
N ARG A 134 -19.14 -4.59 -34.02
CA ARG A 134 -20.44 -4.92 -34.61
C ARG A 134 -21.22 -3.62 -34.88
N PRO A 135 -21.30 -3.15 -36.13
CA PRO A 135 -22.04 -1.94 -36.46
C PRO A 135 -23.53 -2.11 -36.19
N ASN A 136 -24.19 -1.04 -35.72
CA ASN A 136 -25.63 -1.01 -35.43
C ASN A 136 -26.13 -2.09 -34.45
N TYR A 137 -25.26 -2.54 -33.54
CA TYR A 137 -25.63 -3.52 -32.52
C TYR A 137 -26.63 -2.94 -31.49
N TYR A 138 -26.53 -1.64 -31.18
CA TYR A 138 -27.49 -0.91 -30.33
C TYR A 138 -28.35 0.02 -31.20
N PRO A 139 -29.39 -0.50 -31.89
CA PRO A 139 -30.08 0.21 -32.97
C PRO A 139 -30.88 1.43 -32.49
N ARG A 140 -31.34 1.45 -31.23
CA ARG A 140 -32.07 2.59 -30.65
C ARG A 140 -31.17 3.79 -30.36
N GLU A 141 -29.88 3.54 -30.17
CA GLU A 141 -28.86 4.57 -29.92
C GLU A 141 -28.03 4.87 -31.19
N GLY A 142 -28.12 4.01 -32.21
CA GLY A 142 -27.31 4.12 -33.43
C GLY A 142 -25.84 3.77 -33.20
N LEU A 143 -25.53 3.02 -32.15
CA LEU A 143 -24.16 2.73 -31.72
C LEU A 143 -23.70 1.34 -32.14
N ALA A 144 -22.40 1.22 -32.42
CA ALA A 144 -21.73 -0.07 -32.54
C ALA A 144 -21.45 -0.70 -31.17
N ALA A 145 -21.35 -2.03 -31.14
CA ALA A 145 -20.75 -2.76 -30.03
C ALA A 145 -19.28 -3.06 -30.35
N ILE A 146 -18.40 -2.78 -29.39
CA ILE A 146 -17.03 -3.28 -29.37
C ILE A 146 -17.09 -4.67 -28.73
N VAL A 147 -16.59 -5.68 -29.45
CA VAL A 147 -16.49 -7.05 -28.96
C VAL A 147 -15.11 -7.21 -28.33
N MET A 148 -15.09 -7.57 -27.05
CA MET A 148 -13.85 -7.75 -26.30
C MET A 148 -13.70 -9.19 -25.83
N ARG A 149 -12.45 -9.66 -25.75
CA ARG A 149 -12.09 -10.99 -25.27
C ARG A 149 -10.98 -10.92 -24.21
N ALA A 150 -11.08 -11.72 -23.17
CA ALA A 150 -9.99 -11.96 -22.22
C ALA A 150 -9.76 -13.45 -21.99
N ASP A 151 -8.57 -13.81 -21.50
CA ASP A 151 -8.31 -15.12 -20.92
C ASP A 151 -8.93 -15.19 -19.51
N VAL A 152 -9.65 -16.27 -19.20
CA VAL A 152 -10.31 -16.44 -17.90
C VAL A 152 -9.31 -16.40 -16.75
N ASP A 153 -8.15 -17.02 -16.89
CA ASP A 153 -7.12 -17.00 -15.85
C ASP A 153 -6.52 -15.60 -15.71
N GLY A 154 -6.38 -14.88 -16.84
CA GLY A 154 -5.96 -13.47 -16.84
C GLY A 154 -6.89 -12.58 -16.02
N VAL A 155 -8.21 -12.73 -16.21
CA VAL A 155 -9.20 -11.96 -15.44
C VAL A 155 -9.26 -12.43 -13.98
N SER A 156 -9.28 -13.75 -13.75
CA SER A 156 -9.43 -14.35 -12.41
C SER A 156 -8.19 -14.19 -11.52
N ARG A 157 -7.02 -13.85 -12.08
CA ARG A 157 -5.86 -13.44 -11.26
C ARG A 157 -6.05 -12.12 -10.53
N HIS A 158 -7.04 -11.32 -10.94
CA HIS A 158 -7.40 -10.08 -10.26
C HIS A 158 -8.40 -10.31 -9.09
N VAL A 159 -8.58 -11.57 -8.65
CA VAL A 159 -9.34 -11.93 -7.45
C VAL A 159 -8.73 -11.22 -6.25
N ALA A 160 -9.45 -10.22 -5.73
CA ALA A 160 -9.48 -10.00 -4.29
C ALA A 160 -10.20 -11.21 -3.69
N PRO A 161 -9.54 -12.06 -2.89
CA PRO A 161 -10.13 -13.31 -2.45
C PRO A 161 -11.36 -13.03 -1.58
N GLU A 162 -12.55 -13.48 -2.01
CA GLU A 162 -13.67 -13.61 -1.09
C GLU A 162 -13.44 -14.81 -0.16
N HIS A 163 -13.28 -14.51 1.14
CA HIS A 163 -13.05 -15.44 2.25
C HIS A 163 -14.24 -16.36 2.58
N SER A 164 -14.99 -16.89 1.59
CA SER A 164 -16.01 -17.90 1.88
C SER A 164 -15.38 -19.30 1.98
N GLY A 165 -14.66 -19.55 3.08
CA GLY A 165 -14.34 -20.92 3.55
C GLY A 165 -12.86 -21.26 3.78
N ARG A 166 -11.89 -20.44 3.38
CA ARG A 166 -10.49 -20.58 3.81
C ARG A 166 -10.25 -19.69 5.02
N ARG A 167 -9.65 -20.27 6.08
CA ARG A 167 -9.10 -19.50 7.21
C ARG A 167 -8.09 -18.49 6.64
N ALA A 168 -8.18 -17.24 7.07
CA ALA A 168 -7.24 -16.20 6.65
C ALA A 168 -5.78 -16.65 6.94
N PRO A 169 -4.83 -16.40 6.02
CA PRO A 169 -3.49 -16.95 6.14
C PRO A 169 -2.77 -16.34 7.34
N VAL A 170 -1.96 -17.17 8.00
CA VAL A 170 -1.10 -16.80 9.13
C VAL A 170 0.32 -16.64 8.62
N VAL A 171 0.79 -15.41 8.54
CA VAL A 171 2.11 -15.10 7.99
C VAL A 171 3.03 -14.58 9.08
N LEU A 172 4.25 -15.10 9.10
CA LEU A 172 5.34 -14.61 9.94
C LEU A 172 6.19 -13.64 9.14
N GLY A 173 6.40 -12.43 9.66
CA GLY A 173 7.23 -11.39 9.05
C GLY A 173 8.52 -11.15 9.82
N ILE A 174 9.65 -11.02 9.12
CA ILE A 174 10.97 -10.71 9.66
C ILE A 174 11.46 -9.37 9.11
N GLU A 175 11.81 -8.45 10.01
CA GLU A 175 12.36 -7.12 9.71
C GLU A 175 13.75 -6.99 10.35
N THR A 176 14.77 -6.69 9.53
CA THR A 176 16.17 -6.50 9.95
C THR A 176 16.90 -5.53 9.01
N SER A 177 16.24 -4.49 8.52
CA SER A 177 16.79 -3.56 7.53
C SER A 177 17.72 -2.51 8.13
N CYS A 178 17.51 -2.11 9.39
CA CYS A 178 18.28 -1.08 10.07
C CYS A 178 18.82 -1.55 11.42
N ASP A 179 18.24 -1.11 12.54
CA ASP A 179 18.71 -1.39 13.91
C ASP A 179 17.69 -2.10 14.80
N GLU A 180 16.46 -2.28 14.32
CA GLU A 180 15.43 -3.13 14.91
C GLU A 180 15.43 -4.55 14.32
N THR A 181 15.46 -5.55 15.20
CA THR A 181 15.11 -6.93 14.86
C THR A 181 13.64 -7.13 15.20
N GLY A 182 12.79 -7.18 14.18
CA GLY A 182 11.34 -7.36 14.34
C GLY A 182 10.88 -8.73 13.87
N VAL A 183 10.06 -9.41 14.66
CA VAL A 183 9.27 -10.57 14.22
C VAL A 183 7.81 -10.36 14.56
N GLY A 184 6.97 -10.35 13.53
CA GLY A 184 5.52 -10.18 13.67
C GLY A 184 4.77 -11.36 13.09
N ILE A 185 3.58 -11.64 13.62
CA ILE A 185 2.69 -12.68 13.11
C ILE A 185 1.30 -12.09 12.90
N VAL A 186 0.80 -12.20 11.69
CA VAL A 186 -0.51 -11.64 11.29
C VAL A 186 -1.37 -12.74 10.70
N ARG A 187 -2.65 -12.79 11.09
CA ARG A 187 -3.70 -13.63 10.49
C ARG A 187 -4.69 -12.76 9.73
N GLY A 188 -4.64 -12.77 8.40
CA GLY A 188 -5.41 -11.82 7.59
C GLY A 188 -5.03 -10.38 7.94
N ARG A 189 -5.89 -9.67 8.66
CA ARG A 189 -5.66 -8.30 9.16
C ARG A 189 -5.47 -8.26 10.68
N THR A 190 -5.51 -9.40 11.36
CA THR A 190 -5.39 -9.49 12.82
C THR A 190 -3.94 -9.68 13.24
N LEU A 191 -3.41 -8.75 14.04
CA LEU A 191 -2.11 -8.91 14.67
C LEU A 191 -2.17 -9.96 15.78
N LEU A 192 -1.36 -11.01 15.67
CA LEU A 192 -1.24 -12.05 16.70
C LEU A 192 -0.05 -11.82 17.64
N ALA A 193 1.07 -11.36 17.10
CA ALA A 193 2.27 -11.05 17.86
C ALA A 193 3.12 -10.00 17.16
N ASN A 194 3.89 -9.24 17.94
CA ASN A 194 4.88 -8.30 17.43
C ASN A 194 6.02 -8.13 18.43
N ALA A 195 7.04 -8.98 18.32
CA ALA A 195 8.25 -8.89 19.12
C ALA A 195 9.30 -8.03 18.41
N VAL A 196 9.89 -7.07 19.13
CA VAL A 196 10.94 -6.19 18.62
C VAL A 196 12.10 -6.14 19.61
N ALA A 197 13.31 -6.37 19.12
CA ALA A 197 14.56 -6.13 19.83
C ALA A 197 15.32 -5.00 19.12
N SER A 198 15.50 -3.86 19.80
CA SER A 198 16.21 -2.71 19.25
C SER A 198 17.66 -2.70 19.73
N SER A 199 18.58 -2.44 18.81
CA SER A 199 20.02 -2.24 19.10
C SER A 199 20.37 -0.76 19.30
N MET A 200 19.37 0.14 19.39
CA MET A 200 19.55 1.59 19.42
C MET A 200 20.54 2.06 20.49
N ASP A 201 20.48 1.48 21.69
CA ASP A 201 21.39 1.82 22.81
C ASP A 201 22.87 1.58 22.47
N GLU A 202 23.17 0.60 21.61
CA GLU A 202 24.54 0.30 21.17
C GLU A 202 25.07 1.37 20.20
N HIS A 203 24.17 2.07 19.50
CA HIS A 203 24.50 3.11 18.52
C HIS A 203 24.63 4.50 19.15
N VAL A 204 24.07 4.73 20.33
CA VAL A 204 24.07 6.03 21.04
C VAL A 204 25.48 6.60 21.20
N ILE A 205 26.46 5.76 21.52
CA ILE A 205 27.86 6.19 21.73
C ILE A 205 28.55 6.69 20.45
N PHE A 206 28.02 6.33 19.28
CA PHE A 206 28.53 6.74 17.97
C PHE A 206 27.72 7.91 17.38
N GLY A 207 26.56 8.21 17.96
CA GLY A 207 25.66 9.27 17.50
C GLY A 207 24.98 8.96 16.16
N GLY A 208 24.82 7.67 15.83
CA GLY A 208 24.19 7.18 14.60
C GLY A 208 24.42 5.68 14.42
N VAL A 209 23.64 5.05 13.55
CA VAL A 209 23.68 3.60 13.32
C VAL A 209 25.01 3.17 12.71
N VAL A 210 25.69 2.21 13.35
CA VAL A 210 26.91 1.57 12.84
C VAL A 210 26.55 0.24 12.16
N PRO A 211 26.71 0.09 10.83
CA PRO A 211 26.18 -1.06 10.11
C PRO A 211 26.65 -2.43 10.60
N GLU A 212 27.93 -2.56 10.98
CA GLU A 212 28.49 -3.82 11.49
C GLU A 212 27.95 -4.17 12.89
N VAL A 213 27.71 -3.16 13.73
CA VAL A 213 27.13 -3.37 15.08
C VAL A 213 25.70 -3.85 14.94
N ALA A 214 24.91 -3.20 14.09
CA ALA A 214 23.52 -3.58 13.81
C ALA A 214 23.44 -5.02 13.27
N ALA A 215 24.27 -5.37 12.28
CA ALA A 215 24.30 -6.73 11.74
C ALA A 215 24.58 -7.81 12.81
N ARG A 216 25.52 -7.56 13.73
CA ARG A 216 25.81 -8.49 14.83
C ARG A 216 24.66 -8.58 15.83
N ALA A 217 24.06 -7.44 16.19
CA ALA A 217 22.91 -7.41 17.08
C ALA A 217 21.74 -8.23 16.50
N HIS A 218 21.47 -8.15 15.20
CA HIS A 218 20.45 -9.00 14.55
C HIS A 218 20.78 -10.49 14.68
N VAL A 219 22.04 -10.90 14.49
CA VAL A 219 22.43 -12.32 14.62
C VAL A 219 22.15 -12.84 16.03
N GLU A 220 22.41 -12.03 17.05
CA GLU A 220 22.14 -12.38 18.45
C GLU A 220 20.64 -12.37 18.77
N ALA A 221 19.89 -11.41 18.22
CA ALA A 221 18.49 -11.15 18.56
C ALA A 221 17.48 -11.96 17.75
N ILE A 222 17.79 -12.43 16.54
CA ILE A 222 16.79 -13.01 15.62
C ILE A 222 16.11 -14.26 16.19
N VAL A 223 16.87 -15.19 16.78
CA VAL A 223 16.30 -16.42 17.35
C VAL A 223 15.47 -16.15 18.62
N PRO A 224 15.95 -15.37 19.61
CA PRO A 224 15.12 -14.96 20.75
C PRO A 224 13.84 -14.23 20.35
N THR A 225 13.91 -13.29 19.40
CA THR A 225 12.77 -12.50 18.94
C THR A 225 11.74 -13.36 18.23
N LEU A 226 12.18 -14.30 17.38
CA LEU A 226 11.33 -15.29 16.74
C LEU A 226 10.56 -16.13 17.76
N ARG A 227 11.25 -16.66 18.77
CA ARG A 227 10.61 -17.46 19.83
C ARG A 227 9.59 -16.64 20.61
N ALA A 228 9.94 -15.42 20.98
CA ALA A 228 9.04 -14.52 21.69
C ALA A 228 7.76 -14.25 20.88
N ALA A 229 7.87 -14.02 19.57
CA ALA A 229 6.71 -13.81 18.70
C ALA A 229 5.81 -15.06 18.58
N LEU A 230 6.41 -16.25 18.44
CA LEU A 230 5.65 -17.52 18.42
C LEU A 230 4.95 -17.79 19.75
N ASP A 231 5.64 -17.55 20.87
CA ASP A 231 5.09 -17.71 22.22
C ASP A 231 3.95 -16.71 22.48
N GLU A 232 4.10 -15.44 22.06
CA GLU A 232 3.06 -14.40 22.17
C GLU A 232 1.83 -14.77 21.33
N ALA A 233 2.03 -15.26 20.11
CA ALA A 233 0.93 -15.70 19.24
C ALA A 233 0.28 -17.01 19.71
N GLY A 234 0.96 -17.78 20.57
CA GLY A 234 0.55 -19.11 20.99
C GLY A 234 0.54 -20.11 19.83
N LEU A 235 1.51 -20.00 18.91
CA LEU A 235 1.60 -20.81 17.69
C LEU A 235 2.92 -21.55 17.59
N THR A 236 2.91 -22.69 16.92
CA THR A 236 4.12 -23.37 16.43
C THR A 236 4.36 -23.07 14.95
N LEU A 237 5.58 -23.35 14.46
CA LEU A 237 5.97 -23.07 13.07
C LEU A 237 5.10 -23.81 12.03
N ASP A 238 4.57 -24.99 12.38
CA ASP A 238 3.68 -25.79 11.51
C ASP A 238 2.27 -25.23 11.38
N GLU A 239 1.91 -24.23 12.18
CA GLU A 239 0.62 -23.52 12.09
C GLU A 239 0.69 -22.24 11.24
N LEU A 240 1.87 -21.92 10.70
CA LEU A 240 2.08 -20.81 9.78
C LEU A 240 1.79 -21.24 8.35
N ASP A 241 1.30 -20.31 7.53
CA ASP A 241 1.03 -20.53 6.11
C ASP A 241 2.14 -20.00 5.20
N ALA A 242 2.89 -18.98 5.65
CA ALA A 242 4.03 -18.43 4.90
C ALA A 242 5.00 -17.64 5.80
N ILE A 243 6.18 -17.37 5.25
CA ILE A 243 7.22 -16.51 5.83
C ILE A 243 7.44 -15.32 4.89
N ALA A 244 7.40 -14.11 5.43
CA ALA A 244 7.79 -12.88 4.75
C ALA A 244 9.04 -12.30 5.41
N VAL A 245 9.92 -11.71 4.61
CA VAL A 245 11.17 -11.11 5.10
C VAL A 245 11.51 -9.87 4.32
N THR A 246 11.99 -8.84 5.01
CA THR A 246 12.51 -7.64 4.36
C THR A 246 13.74 -7.99 3.52
N SER A 247 13.64 -7.84 2.21
CA SER A 247 14.76 -7.99 1.27
C SER A 247 15.44 -6.67 0.92
N GLY A 248 14.78 -5.54 1.22
CA GLY A 248 15.29 -4.20 0.99
C GLY A 248 14.20 -3.13 0.91
N PRO A 249 14.56 -1.85 0.77
CA PRO A 249 15.91 -1.32 0.94
C PRO A 249 16.38 -1.39 2.41
N GLY A 250 17.67 -1.15 2.67
CA GLY A 250 18.25 -1.22 4.00
C GLY A 250 19.76 -1.48 4.03
N LEU A 251 20.33 -1.60 5.24
CA LEU A 251 21.74 -1.91 5.44
C LEU A 251 22.03 -3.35 5.00
N ALA A 252 22.89 -3.51 3.99
CA ALA A 252 23.15 -4.82 3.38
C ALA A 252 23.54 -5.91 4.40
N GLY A 253 24.39 -5.58 5.38
CA GLY A 253 24.79 -6.47 6.47
C GLY A 253 23.60 -6.95 7.30
N ALA A 254 22.71 -6.03 7.66
CA ALA A 254 21.52 -6.30 8.46
C ALA A 254 20.48 -7.13 7.67
N LEU A 255 20.19 -6.74 6.43
CA LEU A 255 19.28 -7.46 5.53
C LEU A 255 19.69 -8.92 5.33
N MET A 256 20.99 -9.19 5.15
CA MET A 256 21.51 -10.55 4.97
C MET A 256 21.17 -11.46 6.16
N VAL A 257 21.10 -10.93 7.38
CA VAL A 257 20.76 -11.72 8.58
C VAL A 257 19.30 -12.18 8.52
N GLY A 258 18.36 -11.25 8.28
CA GLY A 258 16.94 -11.58 8.15
C GLY A 258 16.68 -12.52 6.98
N VAL A 259 17.20 -12.20 5.79
CA VAL A 259 17.04 -13.04 4.59
C VAL A 259 17.61 -14.45 4.80
N GLY A 260 18.78 -14.56 5.44
CA GLY A 260 19.39 -15.85 5.78
C GLY A 260 18.55 -16.65 6.76
N ALA A 261 18.04 -16.01 7.82
CA ALA A 261 17.17 -16.65 8.81
C ALA A 261 15.86 -17.14 8.19
N ALA A 262 15.20 -16.30 7.38
CA ALA A 262 13.95 -16.63 6.71
C ALA A 262 14.11 -17.79 5.72
N LYS A 263 15.19 -17.80 4.92
CA LYS A 263 15.52 -18.93 4.03
C LYS A 263 15.80 -20.21 4.82
N GLY A 264 16.50 -20.12 5.94
CA GLY A 264 16.73 -21.26 6.84
C GLY A 264 15.42 -21.84 7.37
N LEU A 265 14.50 -20.98 7.83
CA LEU A 265 13.17 -21.39 8.29
C LEU A 265 12.33 -22.00 7.17
N ALA A 266 12.27 -21.37 6.00
CA ALA A 266 11.54 -21.87 4.84
C ALA A 266 12.08 -23.23 4.38
N ALA A 267 13.41 -23.41 4.33
CA ALA A 267 14.02 -24.69 3.98
C ALA A 267 13.73 -25.80 5.02
N ALA A 268 13.65 -25.45 6.30
CA ALA A 268 13.38 -26.40 7.38
C ALA A 268 11.89 -26.81 7.46
N THR A 269 10.98 -25.89 7.15
CA THR A 269 9.53 -26.07 7.30
C THR A 269 8.82 -26.43 6.00
N GLY A 270 9.40 -26.11 4.85
CA GLY A 270 8.76 -26.20 3.54
C GLY A 270 7.75 -25.08 3.27
N LEU A 271 7.68 -24.06 4.13
CA LEU A 271 6.74 -22.95 3.97
C LEU A 271 7.14 -22.03 2.80
N PRO A 272 6.14 -21.48 2.07
CA PRO A 272 6.33 -20.38 1.13
C PRO A 272 7.13 -19.23 1.74
N LEU A 273 8.06 -18.67 0.96
CA LEU A 273 8.91 -17.54 1.36
C LEU A 273 8.67 -16.35 0.43
N TYR A 274 8.46 -15.18 1.01
CA TYR A 274 8.28 -13.92 0.31
C TYR A 274 9.35 -12.92 0.74
N GLY A 275 10.25 -12.54 -0.17
CA GLY A 275 11.13 -11.38 0.03
C GLY A 275 10.35 -10.12 -0.31
N VAL A 276 10.20 -9.19 0.63
CA VAL A 276 9.30 -8.04 0.49
C VAL A 276 10.03 -6.71 0.66
N ASN A 277 9.41 -5.66 0.13
CA ASN A 277 9.90 -4.30 0.22
C ASN A 277 9.56 -3.65 1.57
N HIS A 278 10.58 -3.16 2.26
CA HIS A 278 10.50 -2.48 3.56
C HIS A 278 9.55 -1.28 3.54
N LEU A 279 9.68 -0.40 2.52
CA LEU A 279 8.89 0.83 2.42
C LEU A 279 7.41 0.52 2.15
N VAL A 280 7.13 -0.47 1.30
CA VAL A 280 5.76 -0.94 1.08
C VAL A 280 5.20 -1.58 2.35
N GLY A 281 6.03 -2.27 3.12
CA GLY A 281 5.70 -2.78 4.45
C GLY A 281 5.14 -1.69 5.38
N HIS A 282 5.79 -0.53 5.47
CA HIS A 282 5.28 0.59 6.27
C HIS A 282 3.88 1.05 5.84
N VAL A 283 3.53 1.01 4.55
CA VAL A 283 2.18 1.34 4.09
C VAL A 283 1.21 0.22 4.47
N ALA A 284 1.61 -1.04 4.31
CA ALA A 284 0.80 -2.21 4.69
C ALA A 284 0.45 -2.22 6.18
N ALA A 285 1.24 -1.58 7.05
CA ALA A 285 0.94 -1.45 8.48
C ALA A 285 -0.43 -0.80 8.77
N ASP A 286 -0.94 0.08 7.89
CA ASP A 286 -2.27 0.69 8.07
C ASP A 286 -3.41 -0.34 8.00
N LEU A 287 -3.22 -1.46 7.30
CA LEU A 287 -4.26 -2.48 7.16
C LEU A 287 -4.44 -3.35 8.41
N ILE A 288 -3.47 -3.34 9.33
CA ILE A 288 -3.56 -4.12 10.56
C ILE A 288 -4.73 -3.60 11.42
N GLY A 289 -5.72 -4.45 11.61
CA GLY A 289 -6.95 -4.14 12.34
C GLY A 289 -8.03 -3.44 11.51
N ARG A 290 -7.84 -3.28 10.19
CA ARG A 290 -8.84 -2.77 9.24
C ARG A 290 -9.38 -3.90 8.37
N GLU A 291 -10.57 -3.71 7.81
CA GLU A 291 -11.12 -4.63 6.81
C GLU A 291 -10.69 -4.21 5.40
N GLY A 292 -10.59 -5.17 4.48
CA GLY A 292 -10.20 -4.96 3.08
C GLY A 292 -8.70 -5.10 2.79
N ASP A 293 -8.34 -4.84 1.53
CA ASP A 293 -6.99 -5.03 0.97
C ASP A 293 -6.22 -3.71 0.82
N GLY A 294 -6.81 -2.62 1.32
CA GLY A 294 -6.34 -1.25 1.15
C GLY A 294 -7.16 -0.48 0.12
N GLU A 295 -7.22 0.83 0.32
CA GLU A 295 -7.78 1.78 -0.63
C GLU A 295 -6.64 2.56 -1.28
N GLU A 296 -6.91 3.12 -2.47
CA GLU A 296 -5.95 4.02 -3.12
C GLU A 296 -5.56 5.16 -2.17
N ALA A 297 -4.26 5.29 -1.93
CA ALA A 297 -3.73 6.21 -0.94
C ALA A 297 -2.42 6.85 -1.41
N VAL A 298 -2.15 8.05 -0.91
CA VAL A 298 -0.80 8.60 -0.89
C VAL A 298 -0.21 8.30 0.48
N ALA A 299 1.00 7.74 0.52
CA ALA A 299 1.72 7.49 1.75
C ALA A 299 2.90 8.46 1.88
N LEU A 300 2.94 9.19 3.00
CA LEU A 300 4.09 9.95 3.45
C LEU A 300 4.88 9.07 4.44
N LEU A 301 6.01 8.54 3.98
CA LEU A 301 6.88 7.69 4.80
C LEU A 301 8.08 8.50 5.26
N VAL A 302 8.23 8.64 6.58
CA VAL A 302 9.27 9.49 7.16
C VAL A 302 9.94 8.75 8.32
N SER A 303 11.08 8.13 8.06
CA SER A 303 11.91 7.42 9.04
C SER A 303 13.24 8.14 9.27
N GLY A 304 14.17 7.51 10.00
CA GLY A 304 15.53 8.02 10.19
C GLY A 304 16.24 8.23 8.86
N GLY A 305 16.22 7.21 7.99
CA GLY A 305 16.92 7.19 6.71
C GLY A 305 16.06 7.45 5.47
N HIS A 306 14.73 7.49 5.61
CA HIS A 306 13.83 7.66 4.45
C HIS A 306 12.91 8.86 4.63
N THR A 307 12.69 9.59 3.53
CA THR A 307 11.59 10.55 3.42
C THR A 307 11.06 10.49 2.01
N SER A 308 9.88 9.90 1.85
CA SER A 308 9.32 9.57 0.54
C SER A 308 7.82 9.82 0.51
N LEU A 309 7.34 10.22 -0.66
CA LEU A 309 5.93 10.27 -1.03
C LEU A 309 5.65 9.21 -2.08
N ILE A 310 4.67 8.36 -1.77
CA ILE A 310 4.35 7.19 -2.57
C ILE A 310 2.86 7.25 -2.91
N HIS A 311 2.51 6.96 -4.16
CA HIS A 311 1.12 6.72 -4.56
C HIS A 311 0.91 5.21 -4.66
N VAL A 312 0.05 4.69 -3.80
CA VAL A 312 -0.32 3.28 -3.76
C VAL A 312 -1.73 3.13 -4.31
N ARG A 313 -1.85 2.52 -5.49
CA ARG A 313 -3.13 2.10 -6.05
C ARG A 313 -3.43 0.65 -5.67
N ASP A 314 -2.38 -0.14 -5.55
CA ASP A 314 -2.40 -1.52 -5.10
C ASP A 314 -1.07 -1.85 -4.41
N LEU A 315 -1.10 -2.39 -3.19
CA LEU A 315 0.11 -2.69 -2.40
C LEU A 315 0.95 -3.84 -2.97
N VAL A 316 0.36 -4.68 -3.83
CA VAL A 316 0.98 -5.87 -4.41
C VAL A 316 1.43 -5.62 -5.85
N ASP A 317 0.68 -4.82 -6.61
CA ASP A 317 0.86 -4.65 -8.06
C ASP A 317 1.22 -3.22 -8.50
N ASP A 318 0.78 -2.18 -7.79
CA ASP A 318 0.82 -0.81 -8.32
C ASP A 318 1.19 0.23 -7.26
N VAL A 319 2.51 0.39 -7.11
CA VAL A 319 3.16 1.35 -6.21
C VAL A 319 4.05 2.29 -7.04
N GLU A 320 3.82 3.60 -6.96
CA GLU A 320 4.53 4.64 -7.72
C GLU A 320 5.28 5.62 -6.78
N MET A 321 6.56 5.87 -7.06
CA MET A 321 7.33 6.92 -6.38
C MET A 321 6.88 8.28 -6.90
N LEU A 322 6.36 9.13 -6.02
CA LEU A 322 6.05 10.51 -6.37
C LEU A 322 7.26 11.42 -6.16
N GLY A 323 7.98 11.22 -5.07
CA GLY A 323 9.18 11.99 -4.74
C GLY A 323 9.84 11.52 -3.46
N GLU A 324 11.12 11.82 -3.33
CA GLU A 324 11.93 11.42 -2.18
C GLU A 324 12.88 12.53 -1.76
N THR A 325 13.56 12.36 -0.63
CA THR A 325 14.64 13.29 -0.28
C THR A 325 15.79 13.17 -1.28
N ILE A 326 16.27 14.30 -1.76
CA ILE A 326 17.47 14.37 -2.62
C ILE A 326 18.76 14.59 -1.80
N ASP A 327 18.63 14.78 -0.48
CA ASP A 327 19.74 14.94 0.45
C ASP A 327 19.48 14.24 1.80
N ASP A 328 19.48 14.97 2.92
CA ASP A 328 19.24 14.42 4.25
C ASP A 328 17.76 14.00 4.35
N ALA A 329 17.47 12.82 4.91
CA ALA A 329 16.11 12.48 5.34
C ALA A 329 15.67 13.38 6.50
N ALA A 330 14.36 13.49 6.74
CA ALA A 330 13.83 14.32 7.81
C ALA A 330 14.31 13.84 9.19
N GLY A 331 14.28 12.52 9.44
CA GLY A 331 14.79 11.93 10.69
C GLY A 331 16.27 12.24 10.91
N GLU A 332 17.10 12.05 9.88
CA GLU A 332 18.51 12.44 9.91
C GLU A 332 18.72 13.95 10.18
N ALA A 333 17.87 14.82 9.64
CA ALA A 333 17.91 16.24 9.93
C ALA A 333 17.58 16.53 11.41
N PHE A 334 16.61 15.82 12.01
CA PHE A 334 16.34 15.90 13.45
C PHE A 334 17.56 15.49 14.29
N ASP A 335 18.22 14.38 13.94
CA ASP A 335 19.39 13.89 14.67
C ASP A 335 20.59 14.85 14.59
N LYS A 336 20.84 15.41 13.40
CA LYS A 336 21.92 16.39 13.20
C LYS A 336 21.63 17.70 13.94
N VAL A 337 20.39 18.17 13.93
CA VAL A 337 20.00 19.40 14.64
C VAL A 337 20.02 19.21 16.15
N ALA A 338 19.57 18.05 16.66
CA ALA A 338 19.70 17.71 18.08
C ALA A 338 21.16 17.80 18.53
N ARG A 339 22.08 17.25 17.74
CA ARG A 339 23.53 17.34 18.01
C ARG A 339 24.04 18.78 18.04
N ILE A 340 23.61 19.63 17.10
CA ILE A 340 23.97 21.06 17.08
C ILE A 340 23.50 21.76 18.35
N LEU A 341 22.33 21.40 18.88
CA LEU A 341 21.75 21.96 20.10
C LEU A 341 22.26 21.31 21.39
N GLY A 342 23.20 20.37 21.31
CA GLY A 342 23.72 19.64 22.47
C GLY A 342 22.70 18.68 23.11
N LEU A 343 21.68 18.26 22.36
CA LEU A 343 20.67 17.31 22.81
C LEU A 343 21.12 15.85 22.59
N PRO A 344 20.62 14.89 23.38
CA PRO A 344 20.93 13.47 23.20
C PRO A 344 20.45 12.90 21.86
N TYR A 345 21.00 11.73 21.49
CA TYR A 345 20.51 10.89 20.41
C TYR A 345 19.59 9.79 20.99
N PRO A 346 18.47 9.41 20.34
CA PRO A 346 17.94 9.93 19.06
C PRO A 346 17.40 11.36 19.16
N GLY A 347 17.65 12.16 18.12
CA GLY A 347 17.33 13.59 18.13
C GLY A 347 15.87 13.91 17.90
N GLY A 348 15.11 13.07 17.20
CA GLY A 348 13.67 13.28 16.94
C GLY A 348 12.85 13.55 18.21
N PRO A 349 12.81 12.60 19.17
CA PRO A 349 12.10 12.78 20.45
C PRO A 349 12.63 13.93 21.30
N GLU A 350 13.95 14.15 21.29
CA GLU A 350 14.60 15.19 22.08
C GLU A 350 14.27 16.60 21.57
N ILE A 351 14.26 16.79 20.24
CA ILE A 351 13.79 18.02 19.61
C ILE A 351 12.31 18.23 19.89
N ASP A 352 11.48 17.19 19.81
CA ASP A 352 10.03 17.32 20.06
C ASP A 352 9.76 17.79 21.50
N ARG A 353 10.55 17.28 22.47
CA ARG A 353 10.48 17.69 23.87
C ARG A 353 11.01 19.10 24.09
N ALA A 354 12.16 19.44 23.51
CA ALA A 354 12.75 20.78 23.64
C ALA A 354 11.86 21.87 23.03
N ALA A 355 11.15 21.53 21.95
CA ALA A 355 10.26 22.43 21.23
C ALA A 355 8.88 22.63 21.89
N ALA A 356 8.57 21.95 23.00
CA ALA A 356 7.24 21.99 23.62
C ALA A 356 6.82 23.41 24.07
N ASP A 357 7.77 24.16 24.65
CA ASP A 357 7.54 25.49 25.21
C ASP A 357 8.15 26.63 24.36
N GLY A 358 8.69 26.31 23.18
CA GLY A 358 9.35 27.28 22.29
C GLY A 358 8.38 28.03 21.37
N ASP A 359 8.74 29.26 21.01
CA ASP A 359 8.04 30.02 19.98
C ASP A 359 8.47 29.54 18.58
N ARG A 360 7.53 28.90 17.87
CA ARG A 360 7.73 28.38 16.50
C ARG A 360 7.93 29.48 15.45
N ASP A 361 7.54 30.71 15.76
CA ASP A 361 7.65 31.86 14.86
C ASP A 361 8.88 32.74 15.18
N ALA A 362 9.65 32.40 16.22
CA ALA A 362 10.83 33.15 16.64
C ALA A 362 11.91 33.22 15.54
N ILE A 363 12.11 32.12 14.80
CA ILE A 363 13.17 32.02 13.80
C ILE A 363 12.59 31.52 12.48
N ARG A 364 12.76 32.31 11.42
CA ARG A 364 12.28 31.94 10.09
C ARG A 364 13.29 31.08 9.33
N PHE A 365 13.25 29.78 9.57
CA PHE A 365 14.08 28.83 8.82
C PHE A 365 13.58 28.56 7.38
N PRO A 366 14.48 28.20 6.44
CA PRO A 366 14.09 27.95 5.05
C PRO A 366 13.24 26.68 4.91
N ARG A 367 12.31 26.69 3.95
CA ARG A 367 11.52 25.52 3.53
C ARG A 367 12.07 25.01 2.20
N GLY A 368 12.87 23.94 2.25
CA GLY A 368 13.56 23.39 1.08
C GLY A 368 12.63 22.98 -0.06
N LEU A 369 13.04 23.23 -1.31
CA LEU A 369 12.30 22.86 -2.53
C LEU A 369 10.84 23.34 -2.58
N THR A 370 10.53 24.51 -2.00
CA THR A 370 9.18 25.10 -2.02
C THR A 370 9.03 26.32 -2.93
N ALA A 371 10.13 26.85 -3.52
CA ALA A 371 10.03 27.98 -4.44
C ALA A 371 9.41 27.55 -5.79
N PRO A 372 8.75 28.45 -6.55
CA PRO A 372 8.09 28.09 -7.82
C PRO A 372 9.00 27.40 -8.84
N LYS A 373 10.26 27.83 -8.92
CA LYS A 373 11.27 27.22 -9.82
C LYS A 373 11.63 25.78 -9.40
N ASP A 374 11.62 25.50 -8.09
CA ASP A 374 11.97 24.20 -7.54
C ASP A 374 10.78 23.26 -7.73
N GLN A 375 9.57 23.75 -7.45
CA GLN A 375 8.30 23.02 -7.61
C GLN A 375 8.04 22.55 -9.05
N ALA A 376 8.60 23.25 -10.05
CA ALA A 376 8.52 22.82 -11.45
C ALA A 376 9.34 21.55 -11.77
N ARG A 377 10.36 21.23 -10.96
CA ARG A 377 11.26 20.07 -11.17
C ARG A 377 11.19 19.04 -10.05
N HIS A 378 10.88 19.49 -8.84
CA HIS A 378 10.95 18.79 -7.57
C HIS A 378 9.63 18.97 -6.81
N ARG A 379 8.51 18.75 -7.50
CA ARG A 379 7.15 18.97 -6.96
C ARG A 379 7.00 18.25 -5.62
N TYR A 380 7.33 16.96 -5.59
CA TYR A 380 7.16 16.11 -4.42
C TYR A 380 8.46 15.74 -3.70
N ASP A 381 9.63 16.08 -4.26
CA ASP A 381 10.93 15.78 -3.62
C ASP A 381 11.20 16.63 -2.37
N PHE A 382 12.05 16.14 -1.48
CA PHE A 382 12.40 16.78 -0.22
C PHE A 382 13.88 17.19 -0.16
N SER A 383 14.19 18.22 0.63
CA SER A 383 15.56 18.65 0.91
C SER A 383 15.61 19.32 2.29
N PHE A 384 16.44 18.77 3.18
CA PHE A 384 16.60 19.23 4.55
C PHE A 384 18.04 19.62 4.90
N SER A 385 19.03 19.31 4.04
CA SER A 385 20.42 19.67 4.30
C SER A 385 20.62 21.20 4.40
N GLY A 386 19.95 21.97 3.55
CA GLY A 386 19.96 23.44 3.63
C GLY A 386 19.30 24.00 4.90
N LEU A 387 18.29 23.31 5.42
CA LEU A 387 17.63 23.65 6.69
C LEU A 387 18.59 23.44 7.87
N LYS A 388 19.24 22.27 7.93
CA LYS A 388 20.30 21.99 8.92
C LYS A 388 21.39 23.05 8.90
N THR A 389 21.90 23.43 7.73
CA THR A 389 22.94 24.47 7.62
C THR A 389 22.43 25.84 8.10
N ALA A 390 21.16 26.17 7.87
CA ALA A 390 20.58 27.41 8.38
C ALA A 390 20.49 27.41 9.92
N VAL A 391 20.16 26.27 10.53
CA VAL A 391 20.17 26.11 11.99
C VAL A 391 21.58 26.26 12.55
N ALA A 392 22.57 25.54 12.00
CA ALA A 392 23.97 25.63 12.43
C ALA A 392 24.48 27.07 12.43
N ARG A 393 24.28 27.79 11.32
CA ARG A 393 24.73 29.19 11.18
C ARG A 393 24.01 30.14 12.13
N HIS A 394 22.75 29.87 12.47
CA HIS A 394 22.01 30.66 13.45
C HIS A 394 22.59 30.46 14.85
N VAL A 395 22.87 29.21 15.24
CA VAL A 395 23.48 28.86 16.52
C VAL A 395 24.89 29.46 16.62
N GLU A 396 25.74 29.27 15.61
CA GLU A 396 27.09 29.86 15.55
C GLU A 396 27.07 31.38 15.72
N ALA A 397 26.12 32.08 15.06
CA ALA A 397 26.01 33.53 15.16
C ALA A 397 25.61 34.02 16.57
N LEU A 398 24.80 33.24 17.30
CA LEU A 398 24.45 33.55 18.69
C LEU A 398 25.65 33.33 19.62
N GLU A 399 26.36 32.22 19.44
CA GLU A 399 27.56 31.89 20.21
C GLU A 399 28.67 32.92 20.00
N ASP A 400 28.95 33.31 18.75
CA ASP A 400 29.91 34.36 18.39
C ASP A 400 29.55 35.72 19.00
N ALA A 401 28.25 36.00 19.15
CA ALA A 401 27.74 37.20 19.80
C ALA A 401 27.72 37.10 21.34
N GLY A 402 28.09 35.96 21.92
CA GLY A 402 28.04 35.69 23.36
C GLY A 402 26.61 35.63 23.91
N VAL A 403 25.63 35.33 23.05
CA VAL A 403 24.21 35.18 23.41
C VAL A 403 23.92 33.70 23.66
N GLU A 404 23.24 33.40 24.78
CA GLU A 404 22.79 32.05 25.07
C GLU A 404 21.78 31.57 24.01
N VAL A 405 21.99 30.36 23.49
CA VAL A 405 21.14 29.79 22.44
C VAL A 405 19.76 29.46 23.02
N PRO A 406 18.66 30.05 22.51
CA PRO A 406 17.32 29.73 22.97
C PRO A 406 16.88 28.38 22.37
N VAL A 407 17.35 27.28 22.96
CA VAL A 407 17.18 25.91 22.45
C VAL A 407 15.72 25.59 22.12
N ALA A 408 14.79 26.01 22.96
CA ALA A 408 13.36 25.77 22.75
C ALA A 408 12.82 26.45 21.48
N ASP A 409 13.18 27.72 21.24
CA ASP A 409 12.75 28.48 20.07
C ASP A 409 13.38 27.97 18.78
N VAL A 410 14.68 27.59 18.84
CA VAL A 410 15.38 26.99 17.72
C VAL A 410 14.75 25.64 17.36
N ALA A 411 14.51 24.78 18.34
CA ALA A 411 13.88 23.48 18.16
C ALA A 411 12.44 23.62 17.61
N ALA A 412 11.63 24.54 18.16
CA ALA A 412 10.27 24.78 17.71
C ALA A 412 10.21 25.32 16.28
N SER A 413 11.05 26.30 15.96
CA SER A 413 11.14 26.89 14.62
C SER A 413 11.64 25.88 13.57
N PHE A 414 12.60 25.02 13.93
CA PHE A 414 13.10 23.95 13.06
C PHE A 414 12.03 22.88 12.81
N ARG A 415 11.39 22.38 13.89
CA ARG A 415 10.30 21.39 13.81
C ARG A 415 9.15 21.90 12.94
N GLU A 416 8.79 23.18 13.06
CA GLU A 416 7.77 23.80 12.23
C GLU A 416 8.16 23.82 10.74
N ALA A 417 9.42 24.12 10.42
CA ALA A 417 9.90 24.12 9.04
C ALA A 417 9.84 22.72 8.40
N VAL A 418 10.23 21.67 9.15
CA VAL A 418 10.14 20.27 8.68
C VAL A 418 8.68 19.85 8.49
N ALA A 419 7.83 20.07 9.51
CA ALA A 419 6.41 19.70 9.45
C ALA A 419 5.68 20.42 8.30
N ASP A 420 5.98 21.69 8.07
CA ASP A 420 5.39 22.49 6.99
C ASP A 420 5.71 21.90 5.61
N VAL A 421 6.97 21.54 5.34
CA VAL A 421 7.35 20.97 4.03
C VAL A 421 6.73 19.59 3.82
N LEU A 422 6.86 18.70 4.80
CA LEU A 422 6.35 17.32 4.72
C LEU A 422 4.86 17.29 4.42
N THR A 423 4.07 17.95 5.26
CA THR A 423 2.60 17.88 5.19
C THR A 423 2.04 18.65 4.01
N ARG A 424 2.70 19.73 3.55
CA ARG A 424 2.26 20.49 2.37
C ARG A 424 2.37 19.64 1.12
N LYS A 425 3.54 19.04 0.89
CA LYS A 425 3.79 18.22 -0.28
C LYS A 425 2.91 16.97 -0.30
N ALA A 426 2.63 16.37 0.86
CA ALA A 426 1.74 15.23 0.99
C ALA A 426 0.28 15.56 0.59
N VAL A 427 -0.25 16.68 1.09
CA VAL A 427 -1.62 17.12 0.76
C VAL A 427 -1.73 17.61 -0.68
N ASP A 428 -0.70 18.29 -1.19
CA ASP A 428 -0.60 18.67 -2.61
C ASP A 428 -0.65 17.42 -3.50
N ALA A 429 0.11 16.37 -3.16
CA ALA A 429 0.11 15.10 -3.89
C ALA A 429 -1.27 14.44 -3.92
N CYS A 430 -1.95 14.36 -2.77
CA CYS A 430 -3.32 13.83 -2.71
C CYS A 430 -4.28 14.62 -3.62
N THR A 431 -4.24 15.95 -3.50
CA THR A 431 -5.14 16.86 -4.24
C THR A 431 -4.92 16.76 -5.76
N GLU A 432 -3.66 16.74 -6.20
CA GLU A 432 -3.31 16.68 -7.62
C GLU A 432 -3.56 15.31 -8.26
N ARG A 433 -3.43 14.23 -7.47
CA ARG A 433 -3.74 12.87 -7.92
C ARG A 433 -5.21 12.50 -7.76
N GLY A 434 -6.01 13.32 -7.07
CA GLY A 434 -7.42 13.04 -6.79
C GLY A 434 -7.64 11.92 -5.77
N VAL A 435 -6.68 11.71 -4.87
CA VAL A 435 -6.67 10.64 -3.87
C VAL A 435 -7.23 11.14 -2.54
N GLY A 436 -8.19 10.41 -1.99
CA GLY A 436 -8.92 10.81 -0.78
C GLY A 436 -8.26 10.41 0.54
N ILE A 437 -7.19 9.63 0.52
CA ILE A 437 -6.54 9.06 1.72
C ILE A 437 -5.05 9.41 1.74
N LEU A 438 -4.60 9.91 2.88
CA LEU A 438 -3.20 10.14 3.21
C LEU A 438 -2.79 9.20 4.35
N VAL A 439 -1.85 8.28 4.10
CA VAL A 439 -1.22 7.44 5.14
C VAL A 439 0.05 8.12 5.62
N LEU A 440 0.22 8.27 6.93
CA LEU A 440 1.44 8.79 7.55
C LEU A 440 2.15 7.67 8.33
N GLY A 441 3.32 7.26 7.84
CA GLY A 441 4.13 6.18 8.40
C GLY A 441 5.59 6.59 8.66
N GLY A 442 6.36 5.69 9.28
CA GLY A 442 7.75 5.91 9.69
C GLY A 442 7.91 6.55 11.06
N GLY A 443 9.13 6.51 11.62
CA GLY A 443 9.41 6.99 12.98
C GLY A 443 9.08 8.48 13.23
N VAL A 444 9.14 9.34 12.22
CA VAL A 444 8.78 10.77 12.35
C VAL A 444 7.26 10.97 12.44
N ALA A 445 6.45 9.96 12.12
CA ALA A 445 5.02 9.97 12.47
C ALA A 445 4.79 10.05 14.00
N ALA A 446 5.80 9.73 14.83
CA ALA A 446 5.78 9.94 16.26
C ALA A 446 5.91 11.42 16.68
N ASN A 447 6.35 12.32 15.79
CA ASN A 447 6.43 13.76 16.07
C ASN A 447 5.02 14.37 16.18
N ALA A 448 4.72 15.00 17.32
CA ALA A 448 3.39 15.55 17.58
C ALA A 448 2.99 16.62 16.56
N ARG A 449 3.91 17.54 16.26
CA ARG A 449 3.64 18.67 15.37
C ARG A 449 3.39 18.24 13.92
N VAL A 450 4.11 17.23 13.43
CA VAL A 450 3.88 16.65 12.10
C VAL A 450 2.47 16.07 12.00
N ARG A 451 2.03 15.30 13.00
CA ARG A 451 0.66 14.74 13.01
C ARG A 451 -0.42 15.82 13.08
N GLU A 452 -0.26 16.81 13.95
CA GLU A 452 -1.20 17.92 14.09
C GLU A 452 -1.37 18.67 12.77
N LEU A 453 -0.26 19.07 12.15
CA LEU A 453 -0.31 19.85 10.91
C LEU A 453 -0.79 19.01 9.72
N ALA A 454 -0.49 17.70 9.69
CA ALA A 454 -1.05 16.78 8.71
C ALA A 454 -2.56 16.69 8.85
N ALA A 455 -3.08 16.55 10.07
CA ALA A 455 -4.50 16.44 10.34
C ALA A 455 -5.26 17.72 9.97
N GLU A 456 -4.72 18.89 10.36
CA GLU A 456 -5.28 20.20 10.00
C GLU A 456 -5.40 20.36 8.47
N ARG A 457 -4.33 20.05 7.73
CA ARG A 457 -4.29 20.23 6.27
C ARG A 457 -5.12 19.20 5.51
N ALA A 458 -5.07 17.94 5.94
CA ALA A 458 -5.89 16.88 5.35
C ALA A 458 -7.38 17.20 5.52
N ALA A 459 -7.80 17.60 6.73
CA ALA A 459 -9.18 18.00 6.99
C ALA A 459 -9.60 19.22 6.14
N ALA A 460 -8.74 20.23 6.00
CA ALA A 460 -9.01 21.40 5.16
C ALA A 460 -9.16 21.06 3.66
N ALA A 461 -8.51 19.99 3.20
CA ALA A 461 -8.56 19.50 1.82
C ALA A 461 -9.59 18.38 1.59
N GLY A 462 -10.31 17.92 2.62
CA GLY A 462 -11.26 16.82 2.52
C GLY A 462 -10.60 15.44 2.34
N ILE A 463 -9.36 15.28 2.81
CA ILE A 463 -8.57 14.05 2.76
C ILE A 463 -8.66 13.35 4.12
N GLU A 464 -8.87 12.03 4.12
CA GLU A 464 -8.78 11.20 5.31
C GLU A 464 -7.30 10.96 5.66
N LEU A 465 -6.86 11.42 6.84
CA LEU A 465 -5.55 11.08 7.38
C LEU A 465 -5.63 9.76 8.15
N ARG A 466 -4.81 8.78 7.73
CA ARG A 466 -4.62 7.50 8.42
C ARG A 466 -3.22 7.45 9.01
N VAL A 467 -3.16 7.19 10.32
CA VAL A 467 -1.90 6.96 11.05
C VAL A 467 -2.02 5.60 11.72
N PRO A 468 -1.18 4.62 11.38
CA PRO A 468 -1.13 3.36 12.10
C PRO A 468 -0.89 3.60 13.61
N PRO A 469 -1.26 2.65 14.49
CA PRO A 469 -0.86 2.73 15.89
C PRO A 469 0.64 3.02 15.99
N LEU A 470 1.06 3.98 16.84
CA LEU A 470 2.45 4.47 16.85
C LEU A 470 3.51 3.37 16.97
N ARG A 471 3.21 2.28 17.69
CA ARG A 471 4.07 1.10 17.83
C ARG A 471 4.31 0.32 16.51
N LEU A 472 3.53 0.59 15.48
CA LEU A 472 3.61 0.01 14.14
C LEU A 472 4.13 1.01 13.10
N CYS A 473 4.38 2.27 13.50
CA CYS A 473 4.95 3.29 12.60
C CYS A 473 6.47 3.15 12.45
N THR A 474 7.16 2.68 13.48
CA THR A 474 8.60 2.34 13.43
C THR A 474 8.79 0.94 12.87
N ASP A 475 10.03 0.55 12.56
CA ASP A 475 10.38 -0.74 11.97
C ASP A 475 9.92 -1.90 12.86
N ASN A 476 9.17 -2.83 12.28
CA ASN A 476 8.61 -3.98 13.00
C ASN A 476 8.30 -5.14 12.06
N GLY A 477 8.27 -6.37 12.58
CA GLY A 477 7.97 -7.54 11.76
C GLY A 477 6.50 -7.65 11.36
N ALA A 478 5.58 -6.97 12.05
CA ALA A 478 4.15 -7.04 11.74
C ALA A 478 3.80 -6.37 10.40
N MET A 479 4.46 -5.26 10.06
CA MET A 479 4.27 -4.59 8.77
C MET A 479 4.71 -5.48 7.59
N ILE A 480 5.77 -6.27 7.80
CA ILE A 480 6.30 -7.23 6.84
C ILE A 480 5.38 -8.46 6.73
N ALA A 481 4.89 -8.95 7.87
CA ALA A 481 3.90 -10.01 7.89
C ALA A 481 2.63 -9.59 7.14
N GLN A 482 2.13 -8.36 7.35
CA GLN A 482 0.92 -7.86 6.70
C GLN A 482 1.07 -7.78 5.17
N LEU A 483 2.21 -7.30 4.67
CA LEU A 483 2.50 -7.33 3.23
C LEU A 483 2.58 -8.78 2.71
N GLY A 484 3.18 -9.68 3.48
CA GLY A 484 3.17 -11.11 3.17
C GLY A 484 1.77 -11.72 3.10
N VAL A 485 0.86 -11.35 4.01
CA VAL A 485 -0.55 -11.77 3.92
C VAL A 485 -1.17 -11.32 2.61
N LEU A 486 -0.96 -10.05 2.21
CA LEU A 486 -1.51 -9.53 0.95
C LEU A 486 -0.99 -10.33 -0.24
N LEU A 487 0.30 -10.64 -0.30
CA LEU A 487 0.89 -11.44 -1.37
C LEU A 487 0.25 -12.85 -1.45
N VAL A 488 0.06 -13.51 -0.30
CA VAL A 488 -0.58 -14.83 -0.23
C VAL A 488 -2.04 -14.77 -0.69
N GLU A 489 -2.77 -13.75 -0.25
CA GLU A 489 -4.18 -13.56 -0.59
C GLU A 489 -4.39 -13.23 -2.08
N HIS A 490 -3.49 -12.45 -2.67
CA HIS A 490 -3.47 -12.15 -4.11
C HIS A 490 -2.91 -13.31 -4.96
N GLY A 491 -2.62 -14.47 -4.35
CA GLY A 491 -2.14 -15.65 -5.06
C GLY A 491 -0.76 -15.46 -5.71
N ARG A 492 0.08 -14.56 -5.17
CA ARG A 492 1.43 -14.35 -5.68
C ARG A 492 2.28 -15.59 -5.43
N GLU A 493 3.04 -15.96 -6.45
CA GLU A 493 4.02 -17.03 -6.34
C GLU A 493 5.08 -16.66 -5.28
N PRO A 494 5.54 -17.64 -4.48
CA PRO A 494 6.63 -17.41 -3.54
C PRO A 494 7.89 -16.90 -4.24
N SER A 495 8.66 -16.06 -3.56
CA SER A 495 9.92 -15.57 -4.10
C SER A 495 10.91 -16.74 -4.32
N PRO A 496 11.66 -16.75 -5.43
CA PRO A 496 12.61 -17.82 -5.70
C PRO A 496 13.75 -17.81 -4.68
N PHE A 497 14.24 -18.96 -4.25
CA PHE A 497 15.29 -19.05 -3.21
C PHE A 497 16.60 -18.31 -3.54
N ASP A 498 16.80 -17.89 -4.79
CA ASP A 498 17.98 -17.14 -5.23
C ASP A 498 17.87 -15.62 -5.03
N PHE A 499 16.74 -15.06 -4.57
CA PHE A 499 16.64 -13.62 -4.27
C PHE A 499 17.68 -13.18 -3.21
N GLY A 500 18.27 -12.00 -3.38
CA GLY A 500 19.29 -11.46 -2.47
C GLY A 500 18.77 -10.42 -1.49
N ALA A 501 19.64 -9.98 -0.59
CA ALA A 501 19.49 -8.67 0.04
C ALA A 501 19.83 -7.59 -0.99
N ASP A 502 18.92 -6.65 -1.20
CA ASP A 502 19.08 -5.52 -2.11
C ASP A 502 18.92 -4.23 -1.32
N SER A 503 20.04 -3.59 -0.98
CA SER A 503 20.04 -2.35 -0.21
C SER A 503 19.35 -1.18 -0.90
N THR A 504 19.13 -1.31 -2.21
CA THR A 504 18.57 -0.28 -3.10
C THR A 504 17.26 -0.72 -3.74
N LEU A 505 16.60 -1.75 -3.19
CA LEU A 505 15.40 -2.35 -3.78
C LEU A 505 14.38 -1.26 -4.15
N PRO A 506 14.08 -1.04 -5.45
CA PRO A 506 13.15 0.00 -5.85
C PRO A 506 11.77 -0.25 -5.23
N MET A 507 11.17 0.80 -4.67
CA MET A 507 9.84 0.72 -4.05
C MET A 507 8.74 0.25 -5.00
N THR A 508 8.93 0.42 -6.31
CA THR A 508 8.02 -0.04 -7.36
C THR A 508 8.00 -1.57 -7.47
N ARG A 509 8.82 -2.26 -6.68
CA ARG A 509 8.84 -3.71 -6.53
C ARG A 509 8.45 -4.08 -5.10
N PRO A 510 7.15 -4.34 -4.82
CA PRO A 510 6.68 -4.79 -3.52
C PRO A 510 7.26 -6.16 -3.08
N GLN A 511 7.55 -7.03 -4.05
CA GLN A 511 8.13 -8.35 -3.85
C GLN A 511 9.47 -8.48 -4.61
N ALA A 512 10.46 -9.08 -3.97
CA ALA A 512 11.75 -9.38 -4.59
C ALA A 512 11.64 -10.50 -5.62
N VAL A 513 12.33 -10.27 -6.74
CA VAL A 513 12.50 -11.20 -7.86
C VAL A 513 13.85 -11.92 -7.79
N GLY A 514 14.01 -13.00 -8.54
CA GLY A 514 15.27 -13.73 -8.60
C GLY A 514 16.41 -12.90 -9.21
N VAL A 515 17.66 -13.25 -8.89
CA VAL A 515 18.87 -12.53 -9.36
C VAL A 515 19.02 -12.56 -10.89
N THR A 516 18.42 -13.56 -11.55
CA THR A 516 18.42 -13.67 -13.02
C THR A 516 17.45 -12.69 -13.69
N GLU A 517 16.37 -12.31 -13.01
CA GLU A 517 15.36 -11.36 -13.51
C GLU A 517 15.75 -9.90 -13.21
N SER A 518 16.43 -9.64 -12.08
CA SER A 518 16.87 -8.29 -11.71
C SER A 518 17.87 -7.69 -12.71
N GLY A 519 18.78 -8.50 -13.26
CA GLY A 519 19.77 -8.06 -14.25
C GLY A 519 19.20 -7.61 -15.61
N HIS A 520 18.00 -8.08 -15.97
CA HIS A 520 17.32 -7.63 -17.20
C HIS A 520 16.56 -6.32 -17.00
N ALA A 521 16.02 -6.09 -15.80
CA ALA A 521 15.29 -4.86 -15.47
C ALA A 521 16.24 -3.66 -15.29
N GLU A 522 17.39 -3.83 -14.63
CA GLU A 522 18.41 -2.76 -14.50
C GLU A 522 18.99 -2.32 -15.86
N ALA A 523 19.11 -3.24 -16.82
CA ALA A 523 19.56 -2.94 -18.17
C ALA A 523 18.53 -2.12 -18.97
N GLY A 524 17.23 -2.33 -18.71
CA GLY A 524 16.14 -1.59 -19.35
C GLY A 524 15.96 -0.16 -18.81
N GLU A 525 16.22 0.04 -17.52
CA GLU A 525 16.06 1.34 -16.85
C GLU A 525 17.24 2.28 -17.13
N ARG A 526 18.47 1.75 -17.20
CA ARG A 526 19.66 2.51 -17.65
C ARG A 526 19.64 2.88 -19.14
N ALA A 527 18.80 2.26 -19.95
CA ALA A 527 18.63 2.60 -21.36
C ALA A 527 17.60 3.74 -21.58
N ARG A 528 16.94 4.23 -20.51
CA ARG A 528 15.92 5.29 -20.58
C ARG A 528 16.29 6.58 -19.82
N LEU A 529 17.48 6.65 -19.24
CA LEU A 529 18.16 7.88 -18.82
C LEU A 529 19.21 8.25 -19.87
#